data_AF-A0A3M0XIQ9-F1
#
_entry.id   AF-A0A3M0XIQ9-F1
#
_cell.length_a   1.000
_cell.length_b   1.000
_cell.length_c   1.000
_cell.angle_alpha   90.00
_cell.angle_beta   90.00
_cell.angle_gamma   90.00
#
_symmetry.space_group_name_H-M   'P 1'
#
loop_
_entity.id
_entity.type
_entity.pdbx_description
1 polymer ?
#
loop_
_entity_poly.entity_id
_entity_poly.type
_entity_poly.pdbx_seq_one_letter_code
_entity_poly.pdbx_strand_id
1 'polypeptide(L)'
;MTFVYVHCVWFALWIWYNLASKNPFDPYPFGFLTLVVSLEAIILATFILVSQNREGMVNDLRAELDYQVDLKNMKTIAEIRSLVSEKHEKPKSKKRKK
;
A
#
# COMPACT_ATOMS: atom_id res chain seq x y z
N MET A 1 5.39 10.20 -9.30
CA MET A 1 5.68 10.55 -10.70
C MET A 1 6.89 11.45 -10.87
N THR A 2 7.11 12.43 -9.98
CA THR A 2 8.27 13.34 -10.04
C THR A 2 9.62 12.63 -10.13
N PHE A 3 9.82 11.55 -9.37
CA PHE A 3 11.04 10.72 -9.42
C PHE A 3 11.35 10.20 -10.84
N VAL A 4 10.33 9.66 -11.54
CA VAL A 4 10.48 9.12 -12.89
C VAL A 4 10.84 10.23 -13.88
N TYR A 5 10.18 11.38 -13.80
CA TYR A 5 10.50 12.51 -14.68
C TYR A 5 11.93 13.03 -14.48
N VAL A 6 12.41 13.12 -13.23
CA VAL A 6 13.79 13.51 -12.93
C VAL A 6 14.78 12.52 -13.55
N HIS A 7 14.54 11.20 -13.43
CA HIS A 7 15.40 10.18 -14.01
C HIS A 7 15.40 10.23 -15.54
N CYS A 8 14.23 10.38 -16.17
CA CYS A 8 14.13 10.52 -17.62
C CYS A 8 14.93 11.72 -18.13
N VAL A 9 14.81 12.89 -17.48
CA VAL A 9 15.57 14.08 -17.86
C VAL A 9 17.07 13.89 -17.63
N TRP A 10 17.45 13.31 -16.50
CA TRP A 10 18.85 13.00 -16.18
C TRP A 10 19.49 12.08 -17.22
N PHE A 11 18.84 10.97 -17.57
CA PHE A 11 19.34 10.03 -18.58
C PHE A 11 19.39 10.67 -19.98
N ALA A 12 18.36 11.43 -20.36
CA ALA A 12 18.34 12.12 -21.64
C ALA A 12 19.50 13.12 -21.76
N LEU A 13 19.77 13.90 -20.70
CA LEU A 13 20.88 14.84 -20.66
C LEU A 13 22.24 14.12 -20.73
N TRP A 14 22.41 13.01 -20.01
CA TRP A 14 23.66 12.23 -20.04
C TRP A 14 23.95 11.65 -21.43
N ILE A 15 22.94 11.06 -22.07
CA ILE A 15 23.05 10.50 -23.42
C ILE A 15 23.34 11.61 -24.43
N TRP A 16 22.60 12.72 -24.36
CA TRP A 16 22.79 13.85 -25.26
C TRP A 16 24.19 14.45 -25.15
N TYR A 17 24.71 14.62 -23.93
CA TYR A 17 26.05 15.13 -23.68
C TYR A 17 27.14 14.19 -24.23
N ASN A 18 27.02 12.88 -24.00
CA ASN A 18 28.01 11.91 -24.49
C ASN A 18 27.98 11.74 -26.02
N LEU A 19 26.82 11.89 -26.66
CA LEU A 19 26.68 11.80 -28.11
C LEU A 19 27.14 13.07 -28.84
N ALA A 20 26.97 14.24 -28.23
CA ALA A 20 27.37 15.52 -28.81
C ALA A 20 28.85 15.87 -28.56
N SER A 21 29.53 15.21 -27.62
CA SER A 21 30.94 15.46 -27.31
C SER A 21 31.86 14.75 -28.30
N LYS A 22 32.90 15.46 -28.78
CA LYS A 22 33.96 14.89 -29.65
C LYS A 22 34.88 13.91 -28.91
N ASN A 23 34.98 14.04 -27.59
CA ASN A 23 35.62 13.07 -26.69
C ASN A 23 34.54 12.60 -25.70
N PRO A 24 33.84 11.49 -26.00
CA PRO A 24 32.84 10.95 -25.09
C PRO A 24 33.51 10.47 -23.80
N PHE A 25 32.96 10.88 -22.66
CA PHE A 25 33.41 10.40 -21.35
C PHE A 25 32.96 8.95 -21.10
N ASP A 26 31.76 8.61 -21.57
CA ASP A 26 31.17 7.27 -21.53
C ASP A 26 30.73 6.88 -22.96
N PRO A 27 31.63 6.28 -23.76
CA PRO A 27 31.30 5.82 -25.11
C PRO A 27 30.19 4.77 -25.08
N TYR A 28 29.39 4.71 -26.16
CA TYR A 28 28.43 3.61 -26.33
C TYR A 28 29.19 2.28 -26.21
N PRO A 29 28.81 1.38 -25.26
CA PRO A 29 27.47 1.14 -24.73
C PRO A 29 27.12 1.76 -23.35
N PHE A 30 27.74 2.87 -22.93
CA PHE A 30 27.47 3.56 -21.65
C PHE A 30 27.72 2.69 -20.40
N GLY A 31 28.95 2.23 -20.23
CA GLY A 31 29.33 1.34 -19.13
C GLY A 31 29.22 2.00 -17.75
N PHE A 32 29.64 3.26 -17.64
CA PHE A 32 29.57 3.99 -16.36
C PHE A 32 28.13 4.29 -15.96
N LEU A 33 27.29 4.71 -16.91
CA LEU A 33 25.87 4.94 -16.64
C LEU A 33 25.20 3.67 -16.10
N THR A 34 25.45 2.53 -16.76
CA THR A 34 24.87 1.24 -16.37
C THR A 34 25.32 0.84 -14.96
N LEU A 35 26.60 1.04 -14.63
CA LEU A 35 27.12 0.76 -13.28
C LEU A 35 26.42 1.60 -12.22
N VAL A 36 26.34 2.92 -12.41
CA VAL A 36 25.69 3.83 -11.45
C VAL A 36 24.21 3.48 -11.27
N VAL A 37 23.49 3.24 -12.36
CA VAL A 37 22.06 2.89 -12.32
C VAL A 37 21.83 1.56 -11.63
N SER A 38 22.66 0.55 -11.87
CA SER A 38 22.53 -0.74 -11.20
C SER A 38 22.74 -0.63 -9.67
N LEU A 39 23.72 0.16 -9.24
CA LEU A 39 23.97 0.39 -7.83
C LEU A 39 22.82 1.17 -7.18
N GLU A 40 22.33 2.22 -7.84
CA GLU A 40 21.18 2.99 -7.40
C GLU A 40 19.92 2.11 -7.28
N ALA A 41 19.67 1.25 -8.26
CA ALA A 41 18.55 0.31 -8.25
C ALA A 41 18.60 -0.66 -7.07
N ILE A 42 19.79 -1.19 -6.72
CA ILE A 42 19.97 -2.08 -5.55
C ILE A 42 19.62 -1.35 -4.25
N ILE A 43 20.07 -0.10 -4.08
CA ILE A 43 19.78 0.71 -2.91
C ILE A 43 18.27 0.99 -2.80
N LEU A 44 17.63 1.39 -3.91
CA LEU A 44 16.20 1.63 -3.96
C LEU A 44 15.39 0.37 -3.66
N ALA A 45 15.76 -0.77 -4.24
CA ALA A 45 15.12 -2.05 -3.97
C ALA A 45 15.23 -2.42 -2.48
N THR A 46 16.40 -2.20 -1.87
CA THR A 46 16.60 -2.45 -0.43
C THR A 46 15.72 -1.53 0.42
N PHE A 47 15.66 -0.24 0.09
CA PHE A 47 14.80 0.71 0.78
C PHE A 47 13.32 0.35 0.66
N ILE A 48 12.89 -0.08 -0.53
CA ILE A 48 11.54 -0.58 -0.78
C ILE A 48 11.27 -1.82 0.09
N LEU A 49 12.17 -2.81 0.12
CA LEU A 49 12.00 -4.02 0.93
C LEU A 49 11.88 -3.72 2.42
N VAL A 50 12.69 -2.79 2.94
CA VAL A 50 12.60 -2.37 4.35
C VAL A 50 11.27 -1.67 4.63
N SER A 51 10.85 -0.78 3.72
CA SER A 51 9.57 -0.06 3.83
C SER A 51 8.38 -1.04 3.78
N GLN A 52 8.42 -1.99 2.86
CA GLN A 52 7.43 -3.05 2.72
C GLN A 52 7.39 -3.97 3.95
N ASN A 53 8.55 -4.35 4.51
CA ASN A 53 8.58 -5.16 5.73
C ASN A 53 7.93 -4.44 6.91
N ARG A 54 8.19 -3.13 7.04
CA ARG A 54 7.55 -2.29 8.07
C ARG A 54 6.04 -2.16 7.84
N GLU A 55 5.61 -1.93 6.60
CA GLU A 55 4.20 -1.86 6.25
C GLU A 55 3.49 -3.20 6.48
N GLY A 56 4.15 -4.32 6.20
CA GLY A 56 3.66 -5.67 6.48
C GLY A 56 3.35 -5.87 7.96
N MET A 57 4.30 -5.57 8.84
CA MET A 57 4.07 -5.66 10.29
C MET A 57 2.90 -4.79 10.77
N VAL A 58 2.77 -3.58 10.23
CA VAL A 58 1.66 -2.68 10.59
C VAL A 58 0.33 -3.22 10.07
N ASN A 59 0.32 -3.79 8.86
CA ASN A 59 -0.86 -4.40 8.27
C ASN A 59 -1.31 -5.63 9.05
N ASP A 60 -0.38 -6.49 9.49
CA ASP A 60 -0.69 -7.66 10.30
C ASP A 60 -1.34 -7.27 11.64
N LEU A 61 -0.79 -6.25 12.31
CA LEU A 61 -1.37 -5.73 13.55
C LEU A 61 -2.78 -5.14 13.33
N ARG A 62 -2.96 -4.41 12.23
CA ARG A 62 -4.28 -3.87 11.86
C ARG A 62 -5.29 -4.98 11.60
N ALA A 63 -4.89 -6.03 10.88
CA ALA A 63 -5.74 -7.17 10.59
C ALA A 63 -6.21 -7.90 11.86
N GLU A 64 -5.32 -8.08 12.84
CA GLU A 64 -5.68 -8.65 14.15
C GLU A 64 -6.67 -7.77 14.91
N LEU A 65 -6.46 -6.45 14.92
CA LEU A 65 -7.38 -5.51 15.57
C LEU A 65 -8.76 -5.54 14.90
N ASP A 66 -8.79 -5.48 13.57
CA ASP A 66 -10.02 -5.52 12.78
C ASP A 66 -10.78 -6.82 13.03
N TYR A 67 -10.08 -7.96 13.12
CA TYR A 67 -10.67 -9.24 13.48
C TYR A 67 -11.35 -9.21 14.87
N GLN A 68 -10.71 -8.63 15.88
CA GLN A 68 -11.30 -8.52 17.21
C GLN A 68 -12.52 -7.59 17.25
N VAL A 69 -12.48 -6.51 16.48
CA VAL A 69 -13.63 -5.59 16.32
C VAL A 69 -14.78 -6.31 15.64
N ASP A 70 -14.51 -7.07 14.59
CA ASP A 70 -15.52 -7.86 13.89
C ASP A 70 -16.19 -8.90 14.78
N LEU A 71 -15.43 -9.62 15.62
CA LEU A 71 -16.00 -10.54 16.61
C LEU A 71 -16.92 -9.85 17.62
N LYS A 72 -16.56 -8.64 18.08
CA LYS A 72 -17.43 -7.85 18.98
C LYS A 72 -18.68 -7.41 18.25
N ASN A 73 -18.54 -6.90 17.02
CA ASN A 73 -19.66 -6.48 16.19
C ASN A 73 -20.64 -7.64 15.94
N MET A 74 -20.12 -8.84 15.62
CA MET A 74 -20.96 -10.03 15.45
C MET A 74 -21.80 -10.34 16.70
N LYS A 75 -21.23 -10.24 17.90
CA LYS A 75 -21.97 -10.43 19.16
C LYS A 75 -23.04 -9.36 19.37
N THR A 76 -22.67 -8.09 19.20
CA THR A 76 -23.63 -6.97 19.32
C THR A 76 -24.77 -7.10 18.32
N ILE A 77 -24.49 -7.52 17.08
CA ILE A 77 -25.52 -7.77 16.06
C ILE A 77 -26.44 -8.92 16.49
N ALA A 78 -25.88 -10.01 17.04
CA ALA A 78 -26.69 -11.14 17.52
C ALA A 78 -27.60 -10.75 18.70
N GLU A 79 -27.09 -9.96 19.64
CA GLU A 79 -27.86 -9.40 20.76
C GLU A 79 -28.97 -8.46 20.28
N ILE A 80 -28.67 -7.54 19.36
CA ILE A 80 -29.69 -6.67 18.79
C ILE A 80 -30.77 -7.50 18.08
N ARG A 81 -30.39 -8.55 17.35
CA ARG A 81 -31.33 -9.44 16.65
C ARG A 81 -32.24 -10.19 17.62
N SER A 82 -31.72 -10.67 18.75
CA SER A 82 -32.54 -11.36 19.76
C SER A 82 -33.52 -10.40 20.43
N LEU A 83 -33.08 -9.19 20.80
CA LEU A 83 -33.93 -8.15 21.38
C LEU A 83 -35.03 -7.69 20.41
N VAL A 84 -34.71 -7.54 19.13
CA VAL A 84 -35.69 -7.20 18.09
C VAL A 84 -36.71 -8.32 17.91
N SER A 85 -36.26 -9.57 17.89
CA SER A 85 -37.16 -10.75 17.78
C SER A 85 -38.12 -10.84 18.97
N GLU A 86 -37.62 -10.62 20.20
CA GLU A 86 -38.45 -10.58 21.40
C GLU A 86 -39.51 -9.46 21.34
N LYS A 87 -39.13 -8.28 20.84
CA LYS A 87 -40.06 -7.14 20.71
C LYS A 87 -41.13 -7.39 19.64
N HIS A 88 -40.79 -8.10 18.55
CA HIS A 88 -41.73 -8.50 17.51
C HIS A 88 -42.65 -9.66 17.91
N GLU A 89 -42.33 -10.43 18.95
CA GLU A 89 -43.22 -11.45 19.51
C GLU A 89 -44.26 -10.86 20.47
N LYS A 90 -43.98 -9.69 21.09
CA LYS A 90 -44.88 -8.99 22.01
C LYS A 90 -46.00 -8.07 21.45
N PRO A 91 -46.30 -7.90 20.13
CA PRO A 91 -47.29 -6.91 19.69
C PRO A 91 -48.76 -7.40 19.59
N LYS A 92 -49.13 -8.65 19.95
CA LYS A 92 -50.54 -9.09 19.88
C LYS A 92 -51.29 -9.36 21.20
N SER A 93 -50.61 -9.47 22.34
CA SER A 93 -51.29 -9.83 23.61
C SER A 93 -51.91 -8.65 24.38
N LYS A 94 -51.55 -7.39 24.09
CA LYS A 94 -52.10 -6.20 24.77
C LYS A 94 -53.30 -5.53 24.08
N LYS A 95 -53.74 -5.99 22.91
CA LYS A 95 -54.93 -5.43 22.20
C LYS A 95 -56.23 -6.21 22.42
N ARG A 96 -56.27 -7.22 23.31
CA ARG A 96 -57.44 -8.10 23.51
C ARG A 96 -58.06 -8.05 24.93
N LYS A 97 -57.81 -6.96 25.66
CA LYS A 97 -58.49 -6.62 26.93
C LYS A 97 -59.01 -5.18 26.85
N LYS A 98 -59.99 -4.95 25.99
CA LYS A 98 -60.95 -3.85 26.08
C LYS A 98 -62.28 -4.39 25.58
#